data_AF-R4K6R6-F1
#
_entry.id   AF-R4K6R6-F1
#
_cell.length_a   1.000
_cell.length_b   1.000
_cell.length_c   1.000
_cell.angle_alpha   90.00
_cell.angle_beta   90.00
_cell.angle_gamma   90.00
#
_symmetry.space_group_name_H-M   'P 1'
#
loop_
_entity.id
_entity.type
_entity.pdbx_description
1 polymer ?
#
loop_
_entity_poly.entity_id
_entity_poly.type
_entity_poly.pdbx_seq_one_letter_code
_entity_poly.pdbx_strand_id
1 'polypeptide(L)'
;MKKIIILFSIAVFLIGFIVIYKYYYNKVVKINVYEISKYNQSQKTYLTSLTNPKSIDIVVESIKHGKKINGTLDVLPANYIVELYYTTNRRETIYLWLTKEYNTSSMYMYVNKTSTGYTIPKQYTSKLQQVLFYTK
;
A
#
# COMPACT_ATOMS: atom_id res chain seq x y z
N MET A 1 -29.64 -28.38 25.25
CA MET A 1 -28.69 -27.29 25.57
C MET A 1 -27.24 -27.61 25.20
N LYS A 2 -26.63 -28.72 25.65
CA LYS A 2 -25.22 -29.09 25.30
C LYS A 2 -24.92 -29.10 23.79
N LYS A 3 -25.81 -29.65 22.96
CA LYS A 3 -25.66 -29.67 21.49
C LYS A 3 -25.62 -28.27 20.85
N ILE A 4 -26.38 -27.31 21.40
CA ILE A 4 -26.43 -25.92 20.91
C ILE A 4 -25.14 -25.17 21.26
N ILE A 5 -24.59 -25.41 22.45
CA ILE A 5 -23.30 -24.81 22.88
C ILE A 5 -22.15 -25.31 22.01
N ILE A 6 -22.13 -26.60 21.66
CA ILE A 6 -21.11 -27.19 20.77
C ILE A 6 -21.19 -26.58 19.37
N LEU A 7 -22.39 -26.47 18.79
CA LEU A 7 -22.60 -25.83 17.48
C LEU A 7 -22.14 -24.37 17.46
N PHE A 8 -22.43 -23.62 18.53
CA PHE A 8 -21.99 -22.22 18.64
C PHE A 8 -20.46 -22.12 18.74
N SER A 9 -19.81 -23.00 19.51
CA SER A 9 -18.35 -23.04 19.64
C SER A 9 -17.65 -23.34 18.31
N ILE A 10 -18.21 -24.26 17.50
CA ILE A 10 -17.67 -24.59 16.17
C ILE A 10 -17.80 -23.39 15.22
N ALA A 11 -18.95 -22.71 15.24
CA ALA A 11 -19.18 -21.53 14.40
C ALA A 11 -18.17 -20.40 14.70
N VAL A 12 -17.90 -20.12 15.98
CA VAL A 12 -16.89 -19.12 16.39
C VAL A 12 -15.49 -19.51 15.91
N PHE A 13 -15.13 -20.79 16.01
CA PHE A 13 -13.83 -21.28 15.56
C PHE A 13 -13.67 -21.18 14.03
N LEU A 14 -14.71 -21.53 13.27
CA LEU A 14 -14.71 -21.42 11.81
C LEU A 14 -14.61 -19.96 11.34
N ILE A 15 -15.31 -19.04 11.98
CA ILE A 15 -15.21 -17.60 11.67
C ILE A 15 -13.79 -17.09 11.94
N GLY A 16 -13.20 -17.47 13.08
CA GLY A 16 -11.81 -17.12 13.40
C GLY A 16 -10.83 -17.65 12.36
N PHE A 17 -11.00 -18.91 11.94
CA PHE A 17 -10.16 -19.53 10.93
C PHE A 17 -10.26 -18.83 9.57
N ILE A 18 -11.46 -18.43 9.13
CA ILE A 18 -11.68 -17.71 7.86
C ILE A 18 -10.98 -16.36 7.88
N VAL A 19 -11.08 -15.61 8.98
CA VAL A 19 -10.44 -14.28 9.12
C VAL A 19 -8.92 -14.41 9.09
N ILE A 20 -8.36 -15.36 9.85
CA ILE A 20 -6.92 -15.62 9.89
C ILE A 20 -6.43 -16.07 8.52
N TYR A 21 -7.13 -17.01 7.89
CA TYR A 21 -6.78 -17.50 6.56
C TYR A 21 -6.74 -16.35 5.53
N LYS A 22 -7.76 -15.49 5.51
CA LYS A 22 -7.80 -14.33 4.61
C LYS A 22 -6.64 -13.36 4.85
N TYR A 23 -6.26 -13.15 6.11
CA TYR A 23 -5.14 -12.28 6.48
C TYR A 23 -3.80 -12.80 5.94
N TYR A 24 -3.51 -14.10 6.13
CA TYR A 24 -2.29 -14.71 5.62
C TYR A 24 -2.30 -14.89 4.09
N TYR A 25 -3.47 -15.15 3.51
CA TYR A 25 -3.58 -15.44 2.08
C TYR A 25 -3.35 -14.21 1.22
N ASN A 26 -3.70 -12.99 1.66
CA ASN A 26 -3.59 -11.76 0.86
C ASN A 26 -2.63 -10.73 1.48
N LYS A 27 -1.46 -11.19 1.94
CA LYS A 27 -0.42 -10.35 2.53
C LYS A 27 0.57 -9.87 1.46
N VAL A 28 0.98 -8.61 1.54
CA VAL A 28 2.09 -8.08 0.72
C VAL A 28 3.41 -8.66 1.23
N VAL A 29 4.20 -9.23 0.33
CA VAL A 29 5.48 -9.90 0.65
C VAL A 29 6.69 -9.21 0.04
N LYS A 30 6.47 -8.39 -0.98
CA LYS A 30 7.53 -7.64 -1.65
C LYS A 30 6.96 -6.36 -2.23
N ILE A 31 7.74 -5.29 -2.14
CA ILE A 31 7.39 -4.00 -2.74
C ILE A 31 8.56 -3.53 -3.59
N ASN A 32 8.34 -3.34 -4.89
CA ASN A 32 9.32 -2.69 -5.76
C ASN A 32 8.95 -1.23 -5.94
N VAL A 33 9.96 -0.37 -5.92
CA VAL A 33 9.80 1.07 -6.14
C VAL A 33 10.65 1.47 -7.33
N TYR A 34 10.05 2.25 -8.23
CA TYR A 34 10.69 2.79 -9.41
C TYR A 34 10.51 4.31 -9.39
N GLU A 35 11.55 5.05 -9.78
CA GLU A 35 11.45 6.48 -10.05
C GLU A 35 11.03 6.70 -11.50
N ILE A 36 10.10 7.62 -11.74
CA ILE A 36 9.67 8.01 -13.09
C ILE A 36 10.64 9.08 -13.60
N SER A 37 11.18 8.89 -14.80
CA SER A 37 12.08 9.88 -15.39
C SER A 37 11.34 11.19 -15.67
N LYS A 38 11.96 12.30 -15.26
CA LYS A 38 11.44 13.66 -15.51
C LYS A 38 11.39 14.02 -16.99
N TYR A 39 12.23 13.40 -17.81
CA TYR A 39 12.38 13.72 -19.24
C TYR A 39 11.55 12.80 -20.14
N ASN A 40 11.28 11.57 -19.71
CA ASN A 40 10.46 10.62 -20.44
C ASN A 40 9.64 9.76 -19.48
N GLN A 41 8.36 10.09 -19.32
CA GLN A 41 7.45 9.42 -18.37
C GLN A 41 7.21 7.94 -18.67
N SER A 42 7.57 7.46 -19.87
CA SER A 42 7.52 6.03 -20.22
C SER A 42 8.72 5.24 -19.69
N GLN A 43 9.80 5.92 -19.28
CA GLN A 43 10.97 5.30 -18.67
C GLN A 43 10.88 5.34 -17.14
N LYS A 44 11.07 4.16 -16.53
CA LYS A 44 11.16 3.99 -15.08
C LYS A 44 12.51 3.41 -14.70
N THR A 45 13.12 3.95 -13.65
CA THR A 45 14.38 3.47 -13.09
C THR A 45 14.10 2.72 -11.81
N TYR A 46 14.61 1.49 -11.69
CA TYR A 46 14.48 0.73 -10.44
C TYR A 46 15.22 1.46 -9.30
N LEU A 47 14.52 1.71 -8.20
CA LEU A 47 15.07 2.38 -7.02
C LEU A 47 15.45 1.35 -5.96
N THR A 48 14.49 0.53 -5.53
CA THR A 48 14.67 -0.43 -4.44
C THR A 48 13.60 -1.53 -4.41
N SER A 49 13.86 -2.58 -3.64
CA SER A 49 12.94 -3.67 -3.33
C SER A 49 12.90 -3.86 -1.83
N LEU A 50 11.73 -3.68 -1.23
CA LEU A 50 11.48 -3.94 0.19
C LEU A 50 11.00 -5.38 0.37
N THR A 51 11.76 -6.15 1.14
CA THR A 51 11.40 -7.51 1.58
C THR A 51 11.31 -7.63 3.10
N ASN A 52 11.82 -6.63 3.84
CA ASN A 52 11.71 -6.59 5.29
C ASN A 52 10.25 -6.34 5.71
N PRO A 53 9.68 -7.15 6.63
CA PRO A 53 8.29 -6.99 7.07
C PRO A 53 7.95 -5.60 7.62
N LYS A 54 8.83 -4.98 8.40
CA LYS A 54 8.56 -3.65 8.99
C LYS A 54 8.45 -2.57 7.91
N SER A 55 9.34 -2.60 6.92
CA SER A 55 9.31 -1.67 5.78
C SER A 55 8.06 -1.85 4.93
N ILE A 56 7.66 -3.11 4.70
CA ILE A 56 6.43 -3.44 3.97
C ILE A 56 5.20 -2.91 4.74
N ASP A 57 5.12 -3.18 6.04
CA ASP A 57 4.00 -2.75 6.88
C ASP A 57 3.83 -1.23 6.87
N ILE A 58 4.94 -0.47 6.90
CA ILE A 58 4.90 0.99 6.80
C ILE A 58 4.25 1.45 5.48
N VAL A 59 4.64 0.85 4.34
CA VAL A 59 4.07 1.22 3.04
C VAL A 59 2.59 0.86 2.98
N VAL A 60 2.24 -0.36 3.39
CA VAL A 60 0.85 -0.86 3.38
C VAL A 60 -0.04 -0.02 4.28
N GLU A 61 0.40 0.30 5.50
CA GLU A 61 -0.35 1.12 6.44
C GLU A 61 -0.55 2.56 5.92
N SER A 62 0.43 3.10 5.19
CA SER A 62 0.32 4.42 4.57
C SER A 62 -0.73 4.45 3.45
N ILE A 63 -0.83 3.39 2.66
CA ILE A 63 -1.86 3.23 1.62
C ILE A 63 -3.23 3.05 2.26
N LYS A 64 -3.32 2.16 3.25
CA LYS A 64 -4.56 1.84 3.99
C LYS A 64 -5.16 3.05 4.70
N HIS A 65 -4.33 3.93 5.24
CA HIS A 65 -4.77 5.17 5.88
C HIS A 65 -4.91 6.34 4.91
N GLY A 66 -4.73 6.10 3.60
CA GLY A 66 -4.99 7.08 2.57
C GLY A 66 -6.46 7.49 2.55
N LYS A 67 -6.72 8.80 2.57
CA LYS A 67 -8.08 9.36 2.48
C LYS A 67 -8.39 9.69 1.03
N LYS A 68 -9.52 9.20 0.52
CA LYS A 68 -9.98 9.50 -0.83
C LYS A 68 -10.08 11.02 -1.04
N ILE A 69 -9.54 11.51 -2.14
CA ILE A 69 -9.69 12.90 -2.56
C ILE A 69 -11.07 13.06 -3.20
N ASN A 70 -11.83 14.04 -2.73
CA ASN A 70 -13.14 14.39 -3.29
C ASN A 70 -12.97 15.51 -4.33
N GLY A 71 -13.70 15.40 -5.44
CA GLY A 71 -13.65 16.38 -6.54
C GLY A 71 -12.75 15.93 -7.69
N THR A 72 -12.36 16.90 -8.52
CA THR A 72 -11.49 16.67 -9.70
C THR A 72 -10.03 16.58 -9.26
N LEU A 73 -9.32 15.56 -9.76
CA LEU A 73 -7.88 15.44 -9.61
C LEU A 73 -7.18 16.10 -10.80
N ASP A 74 -6.62 17.28 -10.56
CA ASP A 74 -5.65 17.91 -11.46
C ASP A 74 -4.27 17.78 -10.83
N VAL A 75 -3.45 16.87 -11.38
CA VAL A 75 -2.21 16.44 -10.74
C VAL A 75 -1.09 16.35 -11.78
N LEU A 76 0.10 16.78 -11.37
CA LEU A 76 1.32 16.61 -12.15
C LEU A 76 1.66 15.11 -12.31
N PRO A 77 2.59 14.73 -13.19
CA PRO A 77 3.11 13.37 -13.25
C PRO A 77 3.64 12.90 -11.89
N ALA A 78 3.40 11.62 -11.56
CA ALA A 78 3.86 11.02 -10.32
C ALA A 78 5.40 10.97 -10.24
N ASN A 79 5.92 10.91 -9.02
CA ASN A 79 7.36 10.79 -8.79
C ASN A 79 7.80 9.32 -8.89
N TYR A 80 6.96 8.40 -8.41
CA TYR A 80 7.30 6.99 -8.28
C TYR A 80 6.17 6.07 -8.78
N ILE A 81 6.58 4.89 -9.22
CA ILE A 81 5.70 3.72 -9.40
C ILE A 81 6.03 2.74 -8.29
N VAL A 82 5.01 2.29 -7.56
CA VAL A 82 5.15 1.28 -6.51
C VAL A 82 4.35 0.04 -6.89
N GLU A 83 5.02 -1.10 -6.91
CA GLU A 83 4.42 -2.40 -7.21
C GLU A 83 4.40 -3.26 -5.95
N LEU A 84 3.20 -3.61 -5.50
CA LEU A 84 2.95 -4.46 -4.33
C LEU A 84 2.69 -5.89 -4.81
N TYR A 85 3.52 -6.82 -4.36
CA TYR A 85 3.41 -8.25 -4.68
C TYR A 85 2.85 -8.99 -3.48
N TYR A 86 1.77 -9.73 -3.71
CA TYR A 86 1.04 -10.46 -2.68
C TYR A 86 1.41 -11.94 -2.69
N THR A 87 1.21 -12.63 -1.56
CA THR A 87 1.30 -14.10 -1.43
C THR A 87 0.47 -14.87 -2.46
N THR A 88 -0.61 -14.27 -2.97
CA THR A 88 -1.49 -14.85 -4.00
C THR A 88 -0.97 -14.74 -5.44
N ASN A 89 0.27 -14.29 -5.65
CA ASN A 89 0.79 -13.85 -6.96
C ASN A 89 0.03 -12.67 -7.60
N ARG A 90 -0.90 -12.05 -6.88
CA ARG A 90 -1.51 -10.78 -7.30
C ARG A 90 -0.45 -9.68 -7.24
N ARG A 91 -0.48 -8.78 -8.22
CA ARG A 91 0.28 -7.54 -8.23
C ARG A 91 -0.67 -6.35 -8.25
N GLU A 92 -0.43 -5.39 -7.38
CA GLU A 92 -1.10 -4.10 -7.39
C GLU A 92 -0.07 -3.01 -7.67
N THR A 93 -0.42 -2.04 -8.52
CA THR A 93 0.50 -0.97 -8.89
C THR A 93 -0.15 0.38 -8.61
N ILE A 94 0.61 1.27 -7.97
CA ILE A 94 0.20 2.63 -7.67
C ILE A 94 1.20 3.64 -8.26
N TYR A 95 0.67 4.78 -8.69
CA TYR A 95 1.40 6.01 -8.87
C TYR A 95 1.51 6.73 -7.53
N LEU A 96 2.69 7.21 -7.18
CA LEU A 96 2.98 7.85 -5.90
C LEU A 96 3.62 9.23 -6.11
N TRP A 97 2.96 10.24 -5.54
CA TRP A 97 3.47 11.60 -5.37
C TRP A 97 3.97 11.74 -3.95
N LEU A 98 5.27 11.49 -3.77
CA LEU A 98 5.91 11.58 -2.47
C LEU A 98 6.62 12.92 -2.38
N THR A 99 6.07 13.82 -1.57
CA THR A 99 6.71 15.09 -1.27
C THR A 99 8.06 14.83 -0.57
N LYS A 100 9.04 15.72 -0.80
CA LYS A 100 10.31 15.74 -0.07
C LYS A 100 10.26 16.63 1.18
N GLU A 101 9.20 17.42 1.32
CA GLU A 101 9.00 18.28 2.48
C GLU A 101 8.54 17.45 3.68
N TYR A 102 9.09 17.75 4.85
CA TYR A 102 8.64 17.16 6.10
C TYR A 102 7.27 17.69 6.50
N ASN A 103 6.46 16.85 7.15
CA ASN A 103 5.13 17.20 7.65
C ASN A 103 4.14 17.70 6.56
N THR A 104 4.37 17.28 5.31
CA THR A 104 3.46 17.51 4.19
C THR A 104 2.78 16.19 3.80
N SER A 105 1.53 16.28 3.33
CA SER A 105 0.79 15.11 2.87
C SER A 105 1.29 14.67 1.49
N SER A 106 1.34 13.36 1.28
CA SER A 106 1.63 12.76 -0.02
C SER A 106 0.33 12.29 -0.67
N MET A 107 0.40 11.82 -1.91
CA MET A 107 -0.75 11.28 -2.60
C MET A 107 -0.37 10.02 -3.35
N TYR A 108 -1.31 9.08 -3.48
CA TYR A 108 -1.18 7.97 -4.40
C TYR A 108 -2.46 7.77 -5.20
N MET A 109 -2.34 6.98 -6.27
CA MET A 109 -3.44 6.59 -7.14
C MET A 109 -3.18 5.20 -7.68
N TYR A 110 -4.21 4.37 -7.81
CA TYR A 110 -4.05 3.06 -8.43
C TYR A 110 -3.93 3.19 -9.95
N VAL A 111 -3.00 2.46 -10.56
CA VAL A 111 -2.79 2.49 -12.02
C VAL A 111 -4.04 2.01 -12.77
N ASN A 112 -4.79 1.06 -12.21
CA ASN A 112 -6.03 0.56 -12.79
C ASN A 112 -7.27 1.43 -12.46
N LYS A 113 -7.11 2.52 -11.68
CA LYS A 113 -8.19 3.43 -11.30
C LYS A 113 -7.68 4.86 -11.17
N THR A 114 -7.35 5.45 -12.32
CA THR A 114 -6.75 6.78 -12.41
C THR A 114 -7.73 7.93 -12.16
N SER A 115 -9.03 7.65 -12.02
CA SER A 115 -10.04 8.64 -11.64
C SER A 115 -10.17 8.83 -10.12
N THR A 116 -9.33 8.18 -9.31
CA THR A 116 -9.41 8.26 -7.85
C THR A 116 -8.03 8.30 -7.20
N GLY A 117 -7.66 9.46 -6.68
CA GLY A 117 -6.49 9.67 -5.85
C GLY A 117 -6.81 9.62 -4.35
N TYR A 118 -5.77 9.41 -3.56
CA TYR A 118 -5.83 9.26 -2.11
C TYR A 118 -4.71 10.08 -1.47
N THR A 119 -5.06 10.93 -0.51
CA THR A 119 -4.10 11.68 0.31
C THR A 119 -3.58 10.80 1.43
N ILE A 120 -2.26 10.66 1.50
CA ILE A 120 -1.54 10.04 2.61
C ILE A 120 -1.39 11.09 3.72
N PRO A 121 -1.87 10.83 4.95
CA PRO A 121 -1.70 11.76 6.05
C PRO A 121 -0.23 11.99 6.39
N LYS A 122 0.10 13.21 6.83
CA LYS A 122 1.46 13.67 7.15
C LYS A 122 2.29 12.66 7.95
N GLN A 123 1.70 12.07 9.00
CA GLN A 123 2.37 11.09 9.86
C GLN A 123 2.82 9.82 9.13
N TYR A 124 2.11 9.42 8.07
CA TYR A 124 2.45 8.26 7.24
C TYR A 124 3.39 8.65 6.11
N THR A 125 3.27 9.87 5.58
CA THR A 125 4.25 10.43 4.64
C THR A 125 5.66 10.41 5.22
N SER A 126 5.85 10.91 6.44
CA SER A 126 7.17 10.94 7.08
C SER A 126 7.76 9.54 7.24
N LYS A 127 6.93 8.54 7.57
CA LYS A 127 7.36 7.13 7.68
C LYS A 127 7.72 6.54 6.31
N LEU A 128 6.96 6.87 5.26
CA LEU A 128 7.27 6.47 3.88
C LEU A 128 8.62 7.05 3.42
N GLN A 129 8.87 8.34 3.69
CA GLN A 129 10.14 8.98 3.36
C GLN A 129 11.31 8.25 4.03
N GLN A 130 11.18 7.91 5.32
CA GLN A 130 12.19 7.14 6.06
C GLN A 130 12.51 5.81 5.36
N VAL A 131 11.48 5.03 5.02
CA VAL A 131 11.67 3.71 4.40
C VAL A 131 12.27 3.81 2.99
N LEU A 132 11.82 4.76 2.18
CA LEU A 132 12.20 4.83 0.76
C LEU A 132 13.51 5.57 0.49
N PHE A 133 13.90 6.51 1.35
CA PHE A 133 15.07 7.36 1.11
C PHE A 133 16.23 7.17 2.09
N TYR A 134 15.97 6.59 3.28
CA TYR A 134 16.98 6.47 4.33
C TYR A 134 17.36 5.02 4.66
N THR A 135 16.69 4.04 4.06
CA THR A 135 17.14 2.63 4.12
C THR A 135 18.13 2.39 2.98
N LYS A 136 19.40 2.75 3.19
CA LYS A 136 20.52 2.28 2.37
C LYS A 136 21.32 1.25 3.15
#